data_AF-A0A528V7A2-F1
#
_entry.id   AF-A0A528V7A2-F1
#
_cell.length_a   1.000
_cell.length_b   1.000
_cell.length_c   1.000
_cell.angle_alpha   90.00
_cell.angle_beta   90.00
_cell.angle_gamma   90.00
#
_symmetry.space_group_name_H-M   'P 1'
#
loop_
_entity.id
_entity.type
_entity.pdbx_description
1 polymer ?
#
loop_
_entity_poly.entity_id
_entity_poly.type
_entity_poly.pdbx_seq_one_letter_code
_entity_poly.pdbx_strand_id
1 'polypeptide(L)' 'YITAAYWFTASTSFANPAVAIARAVSNTFAGIRPIDLPGFIVAELLGALLAMALAGWLLSEPKPTRQMRATK' A
#
# COMPACT_ATOMS: atom_id res chain seq x y z
N TYR A 1 -1.04 10.01 13.62
CA TYR A 1 -1.25 9.23 12.38
C TYR A 1 -2.65 9.46 11.78
N ILE A 2 -3.73 9.39 12.57
CA ILE A 2 -5.11 9.67 12.09
C ILE A 2 -5.31 11.10 11.56
N THR A 3 -4.71 12.12 12.18
CA THR A 3 -4.86 13.53 11.76
C THR A 3 -4.28 13.84 10.38
N ALA A 4 -3.16 13.22 10.00
CA ALA A 4 -2.53 13.47 8.69
C ALA A 4 -3.40 12.94 7.53
N ALA A 5 -4.10 11.81 7.75
CA ALA A 5 -5.01 11.22 6.79
C ALA A 5 -6.31 12.04 6.58
N TYR A 6 -6.63 12.98 7.47
CA TYR A 6 -7.76 13.91 7.28
C TYR A 6 -7.34 15.24 6.62
N TRP A 7 -6.11 15.72 6.84
CA TRP A 7 -5.68 17.07 6.44
C TRP A 7 -4.95 17.14 5.09
N PHE A 8 -4.27 16.08 4.66
CA PHE A 8 -3.50 16.12 3.40
C PHE A 8 -4.20 15.44 2.21
N THR A 9 -5.06 14.44 2.44
CA THR A 9 -5.94 13.84 1.42
C THR A 9 -7.09 13.12 2.11
N ALA A 10 -8.34 13.54 1.95
CA ALA A 10 -9.51 12.88 2.53
C ALA A 10 -9.76 11.49 1.89
N SER A 11 -8.97 10.49 2.24
CA SER A 11 -9.05 9.14 1.66
C SER A 11 -9.73 8.11 2.57
N THR A 12 -10.16 8.52 3.77
CA THR A 12 -10.75 7.63 4.80
C THR A 12 -9.84 6.46 5.24
N SER A 13 -8.56 6.49 4.83
CA SER A 13 -7.49 5.60 5.29
C SER A 13 -7.76 4.09 5.15
N PHE A 14 -8.42 3.67 4.07
CA PHE A 14 -8.73 2.25 3.87
C PHE A 14 -7.49 1.40 3.61
N ALA A 15 -6.63 1.79 2.65
CA ALA A 15 -5.41 1.07 2.27
C ALA A 15 -5.62 -0.47 2.15
N ASN A 16 -6.84 -0.87 1.80
CA ASN A 16 -7.34 -2.23 1.86
C ASN A 16 -8.55 -2.36 0.90
N PRO A 17 -8.37 -3.06 -0.24
CA PRO A 17 -9.43 -3.23 -1.23
C PRO A 17 -10.72 -3.85 -0.66
N ALA A 18 -10.61 -4.77 0.30
CA ALA A 18 -11.77 -5.39 0.93
C ALA A 18 -12.61 -4.38 1.73
N VAL A 19 -11.94 -3.42 2.39
CA VAL A 19 -12.61 -2.33 3.09
C VAL A 19 -13.22 -1.36 2.07
N ALA A 20 -12.52 -1.00 1.00
CA ALA A 20 -13.07 -0.14 -0.04
C ALA A 20 -14.38 -0.71 -0.65
N ILE A 21 -14.44 -2.03 -0.90
CA ILE A 21 -15.65 -2.71 -1.35
C ILE A 21 -16.78 -2.61 -0.31
N ALA A 22 -16.50 -2.89 0.97
CA ALA A 22 -17.49 -2.79 2.04
C ALA A 22 -18.04 -1.36 2.20
N ARG A 23 -17.23 -0.34 1.89
CA ARG A 23 -17.64 1.07 1.96
C ARG A 23 -18.42 1.50 0.73
N ALA A 24 -18.18 0.90 -0.43
CA ALA A 24 -18.94 1.14 -1.66
C ALA A 24 -20.39 0.63 -1.58
N VAL A 25 -20.66 -0.34 -0.71
CA VAL A 25 -22.01 -0.87 -0.46
C VAL A 25 -22.73 -0.19 0.73
N SER A 26 -22.12 0.84 1.34
CA SER A 26 -22.65 1.51 2.53
C SER A 26 -23.00 2.98 2.28
N ASN A 27 -24.17 3.44 2.74
CA ASN A 27 -24.60 4.85 2.68
C ASN A 27 -24.23 5.61 3.96
N THR A 28 -22.94 5.65 4.31
CA THR A 28 -22.45 6.32 5.52
C THR A 28 -21.50 7.46 5.17
N PHE A 29 -21.16 8.31 6.14
CA PHE A 29 -20.31 9.51 5.94
C PHE A 29 -18.98 9.25 5.20
N ALA A 30 -18.42 8.06 5.33
CA ALA A 30 -17.19 7.65 4.65
C ALA A 30 -17.44 6.56 3.57
N GLY A 31 -18.63 6.54 2.96
CA GLY A 31 -18.97 5.63 1.86
C GLY A 31 -18.28 6.04 0.55
N ILE A 32 -18.01 5.07 -0.31
CA ILE A 32 -17.40 5.29 -1.64
C ILE A 32 -18.51 5.17 -2.69
N ARG A 33 -18.54 6.04 -3.72
CA ARG A 33 -19.48 5.83 -4.82
C ARG A 33 -19.00 4.61 -5.62
N PRO A 34 -19.89 3.72 -6.08
CA PRO A 34 -19.47 2.52 -6.81
C PRO A 34 -18.59 2.81 -8.04
N ILE A 35 -18.77 3.96 -8.69
CA ILE A 35 -17.94 4.40 -9.83
C ILE A 35 -16.50 4.77 -9.43
N ASP A 36 -16.28 5.20 -8.19
CA ASP A 36 -14.96 5.60 -7.68
C ASP A 36 -14.17 4.40 -7.13
N LEU A 37 -14.85 3.29 -6.81
CA LEU A 37 -14.26 2.08 -6.21
C LEU A 37 -13.07 1.52 -7.02
N PRO A 38 -13.13 1.37 -8.35
CA PRO A 38 -11.98 0.89 -9.12
C PRO A 38 -10.75 1.79 -8.97
N GLY A 39 -10.95 3.12 -8.89
CA GLY A 39 -9.87 4.08 -8.67
C GLY A 39 -9.19 3.90 -7.32
N PHE A 40 -9.97 3.68 -6.26
CA PHE A 40 -9.44 3.38 -4.92
C PHE A 40 -8.59 2.10 -4.93
N ILE A 41 -9.10 1.00 -5.49
CA ILE A 41 -8.38 -0.28 -5.53
C ILE A 41 -7.06 -0.15 -6.28
N VAL A 42 -7.06 0.52 -7.44
CA VAL A 42 -5.84 0.73 -8.22
C VAL A 42 -4.81 1.56 -7.43
N ALA A 43 -5.25 2.63 -6.77
CA ALA A 43 -4.36 3.46 -5.97
C ALA A 43 -3.75 2.69 -4.77
N GLU A 44 -4.55 1.85 -4.10
CA GLU A 44 -4.08 1.03 -2.98
C GLU A 44 -3.04 0.00 -3.42
N LEU A 45 -3.28 -0.68 -4.55
CA LEU A 45 -2.34 -1.65 -5.11
C LEU A 45 -1.03 -0.97 -5.56
N LEU A 46 -1.13 0.18 -6.23
CA LEU A 46 0.06 0.95 -6.61
C LEU A 46 0.85 1.41 -5.39
N GLY A 47 0.18 1.90 -4.35
CA GLY A 47 0.82 2.27 -3.09
C GLY A 47 1.55 1.10 -2.44
N ALA A 48 0.92 -0.08 -2.39
CA ALA A 48 1.53 -1.29 -1.85
C ALA A 48 2.78 -1.71 -2.63
N LEU A 49 2.72 -1.71 -3.97
CA LEU A 49 3.86 -2.05 -4.82
C LEU A 49 5.03 -1.08 -4.65
N LEU A 50 4.74 0.23 -4.62
CA LEU A 50 5.77 1.25 -4.40
C LEU A 50 6.40 1.13 -3.02
N ALA A 51 5.61 0.89 -1.97
CA ALA A 51 6.11 0.67 -0.62
C ALA A 51 6.99 -0.59 -0.54
N MET A 52 6.59 -1.69 -1.18
CA MET A 52 7.39 -2.92 -1.24
C MET A 52 8.72 -2.70 -1.96
N ALA A 53 8.71 -2.01 -3.11
CA ALA A 53 9.93 -1.72 -3.86
C ALA A 53 10.88 -0.83 -3.06
N LEU A 54 10.36 0.22 -2.44
CA LEU A 54 11.13 1.15 -1.63
C LEU A 54 11.71 0.46 -0.39
N ALA A 55 10.89 -0.30 0.34
CA ALA A 55 11.34 -1.04 1.52
C ALA A 55 12.36 -2.12 1.16
N GLY A 56 12.14 -2.84 0.06
CA GLY A 56 13.09 -3.82 -0.47
C GLY A 56 14.43 -3.18 -0.79
N TRP A 57 14.44 -2.04 -1.47
CA TRP A 57 15.68 -1.29 -1.75
C TRP A 57 16.35 -0.78 -0.47
N LEU A 58 15.59 -0.17 0.43
CA LEU A 58 16.10 0.45 1.65
C LEU A 58 16.67 -0.57 2.65
N LEU A 59 16.06 -1.76 2.73
CA LEU A 59 16.41 -2.82 3.68
C LEU A 59 17.23 -3.94 3.04
N SER A 60 17.66 -3.81 1.78
CA SER A 60 18.51 -4.81 1.13
C SER A 60 19.88 -4.87 1.80
N GLU A 61 20.22 -6.00 2.42
CA GLU A 61 21.60 -6.26 2.85
C GLU A 61 22.49 -6.62 1.65
N PRO A 62 23.78 -6.23 1.67
CA PRO A 62 24.73 -6.68 0.66
C PRO A 62 24.74 -8.21 0.59
N LYS A 63 24.48 -8.77 -0.60
CA LYS A 63 24.52 -10.22 -0.83
C LYS A 63 25.85 -10.77 -0.31
N PRO A 64 25.86 -11.79 0.58
CA PRO A 64 27.10 -12.38 1.04
C PRO A 64 27.90 -12.82 -0.18
N THR A 65 29.06 -12.20 -0.36
CA THR A 65 29.98 -12.62 -1.43
C THR A 65 30.26 -14.08 -1.14
N ARG A 66 29.81 -14.98 -2.02
CA ARG A 66 30.09 -16.41 -1.93
C ARG A 66 31.60 -16.53 -1.96
N GLN A 67 32.23 -16.58 -0.78
CA GLN A 67 33.63 -16.88 -0.61
C GLN A 67 33.83 -18.24 -1.26
N MET A 68 34.35 -18.23 -2.48
CA MET A 68 34.85 -19.43 -3.13
C MET A 68 35.99 -19.90 -2.24
N ARG A 69 35.68 -20.79 -1.30
CA ARG A 69 36.69 -21.59 -0.61
C ARG A 69 37.40 -22.39 -1.70
N ALA A 70 38.46 -21.80 -2.24
CA ALA A 70 39.54 -22.54 -2.84
C ALA A 70 40.21 -23.31 -1.70
N THR A 71 39.64 -24.46 -1.36
CA THR A 71 40.32 -25.44 -0.52
C THR A 71 41.33 -26.12 -1.43
N LYS A 72 42.60 -25.71 -1.31
CA LYS A 72 43.75 -26.52 -1.72
C LYS A 72 43.93 -27.68 -0.74
#